data_AF-A0A9E6CQY8-F1
#
_entry.id   AF-A0A9E6CQY8-F1
#
_cell.length_a   1.000
_cell.length_b   1.000
_cell.length_c   1.000
_cell.angle_alpha   90.00
_cell.angle_beta   90.00
_cell.angle_gamma   90.00
#
_symmetry.space_group_name_H-M   'P 1'
#
loop_
_entity.id
_entity.type
_entity.pdbx_description
1 polymer ?
#
loop_
_entity_poly.entity_id
_entity_poly.type
_entity_poly.pdbx_seq_one_letter_code
_entity_poly.pdbx_strand_id
1 'polypeptide(L)'
;LSAEETTKVNGIITEIPANSGEAPDLATATFKAPSEASKTCPDCTSGFKGRVGIYEILVVNPSVEAVIRSGQVSDQDMRKIASEQGMVTMLQDGILKAMEGLTSVDEVLRVAAI
;
A
#
# COMPACT_ATOMS: atom_id res chain seq x y z
N LEU A 1 -1.41 -15.75 -6.45
CA LEU A 1 -2.18 -15.40 -5.24
C LEU A 1 -3.19 -16.49 -4.96
N SER A 2 -3.41 -16.81 -3.70
CA SER A 2 -4.55 -17.63 -3.26
C SER A 2 -5.87 -16.86 -3.45
N ALA A 3 -7.00 -17.57 -3.44
CA ALA A 3 -8.33 -16.95 -3.54
C ALA A 3 -8.59 -15.96 -2.37
N GLU A 4 -8.06 -16.28 -1.18
CA GLU A 4 -8.17 -15.43 0.01
C GLU A 4 -7.34 -14.15 -0.13
N GLU A 5 -6.09 -14.26 -0.57
CA GLU A 5 -5.21 -13.10 -0.83
C GLU A 5 -5.82 -12.17 -1.87
N THR A 6 -6.41 -12.73 -2.92
CA THR A 6 -7.05 -11.94 -3.99
C THR A 6 -8.24 -11.15 -3.45
N THR A 7 -9.02 -11.74 -2.55
CA THR A 7 -10.16 -11.07 -1.91
C THR A 7 -9.69 -9.91 -1.02
N LYS A 8 -8.64 -10.13 -0.22
CA LYS A 8 -8.03 -9.10 0.64
C LYS A 8 -7.45 -7.94 -0.18
N VAL A 9 -6.66 -8.28 -1.20
CA VAL A 9 -6.06 -7.32 -2.12
C VAL A 9 -7.13 -6.46 -2.80
N ASN A 10 -8.22 -7.09 -3.28
CA ASN A 10 -9.33 -6.35 -3.88
C ASN A 10 -9.98 -5.40 -2.88
N GLY A 11 -10.23 -5.83 -1.63
CA GLY A 11 -10.78 -4.94 -0.59
C GLY A 11 -9.91 -3.70 -0.36
N ILE A 12 -8.60 -3.90 -0.19
CA ILE A 12 -7.65 -2.80 0.05
C ILE A 12 -7.62 -1.81 -1.11
N ILE A 13 -7.59 -2.31 -2.35
CA ILE A 13 -7.52 -1.50 -3.55
C ILE A 13 -8.82 -0.71 -3.77
N THR A 14 -9.98 -1.31 -3.45
CA THR A 14 -11.27 -0.61 -3.59
C THR A 14 -11.47 0.53 -2.60
N GLU A 15 -10.70 0.54 -1.50
CA GLU A 15 -10.71 1.61 -0.50
C GLU A 15 -9.75 2.77 -0.83
N ILE A 16 -9.00 2.68 -1.94
CA ILE A 16 -8.15 3.79 -2.40
C ILE A 16 -9.06 4.97 -2.78
N PRO A 17 -8.83 6.17 -2.22
CA PRO A 17 -9.66 7.32 -2.56
C PRO A 17 -9.56 7.67 -4.05
N ALA A 18 -10.69 7.93 -4.71
CA ALA A 18 -10.73 8.23 -6.15
C ALA A 18 -9.96 9.52 -6.52
N ASN A 19 -9.76 10.42 -5.56
CA ASN A 19 -9.00 11.67 -5.73
C ASN A 19 -7.50 11.52 -5.42
N SER A 20 -7.01 10.31 -5.15
CA SER A 20 -5.57 10.03 -4.95
C SER A 20 -4.74 10.17 -6.23
N GLY A 21 -5.37 10.11 -7.40
CA GLY A 21 -4.68 10.01 -8.69
C GLY A 21 -4.26 8.59 -9.06
N GLU A 22 -4.47 7.61 -8.17
CA GLU A 22 -4.23 6.20 -8.43
C GLU A 22 -5.46 5.56 -9.08
N ALA A 23 -5.26 4.87 -10.20
CA ALA A 23 -6.30 4.16 -10.94
C ALA A 23 -5.89 2.69 -11.13
N PRO A 24 -5.98 1.86 -10.07
CA PRO A 24 -5.53 0.48 -10.10
C PRO A 24 -6.37 -0.37 -11.04
N ASP A 25 -5.72 -0.98 -12.04
CA ASP A 25 -6.34 -1.93 -12.96
C ASP A 25 -5.86 -3.35 -12.71
N LEU A 26 -6.72 -4.16 -12.09
CA LEU A 26 -6.48 -5.57 -11.83
C LEU A 26 -6.26 -6.42 -13.10
N ALA A 27 -6.77 -5.98 -14.26
CA ALA A 27 -6.57 -6.70 -15.52
C ALA A 27 -5.12 -6.63 -16.00
N THR A 28 -4.36 -5.61 -15.58
CA THR A 28 -2.94 -5.42 -15.92
C THR A 28 -1.98 -5.84 -14.81
N ALA A 29 -2.52 -6.21 -13.64
CA ALA A 29 -1.73 -6.53 -12.46
C ALA A 29 -0.84 -7.78 -12.67
N THR A 30 0.43 -7.64 -12.36
CA THR A 30 1.46 -8.67 -12.40
C THR A 30 1.99 -8.94 -10.99
N PHE A 31 1.31 -9.81 -10.25
CA PHE A 31 1.80 -10.24 -8.94
C PHE A 31 2.91 -11.28 -9.07
N LYS A 32 4.06 -11.01 -8.43
CA LYS A 32 5.20 -11.93 -8.38
C LYS A 32 5.48 -12.35 -6.95
N ALA A 33 5.71 -13.65 -6.77
CA ALA A 33 6.26 -14.22 -5.54
C ALA A 33 7.63 -14.84 -5.83
N PRO A 34 8.55 -14.87 -4.85
CA PRO A 34 9.84 -15.55 -5.02
C PRO A 34 9.65 -17.02 -5.35
N SER A 35 10.10 -17.44 -6.54
CA SER A 35 10.17 -18.85 -6.92
C SER A 35 11.29 -19.58 -6.18
N GLU A 36 11.25 -20.91 -6.11
CA GLU A 36 12.33 -21.71 -5.51
C GLU A 36 13.69 -21.44 -6.17
N ALA A 37 13.71 -21.23 -7.49
CA ALA A 37 14.93 -20.85 -8.22
C ALA A 37 15.43 -19.45 -7.81
N SER A 38 14.54 -18.49 -7.57
CA SER A 38 14.94 -17.17 -7.09
C SER A 38 15.48 -17.22 -5.65
N LYS A 39 14.97 -18.12 -4.79
CA LYS A 39 15.44 -18.26 -3.41
C LYS A 39 16.88 -18.78 -3.33
N THR A 40 17.34 -19.53 -4.33
CA THR A 40 18.71 -20.08 -4.42
C THR A 40 19.64 -19.24 -5.30
N CYS A 41 19.18 -18.10 -5.81
CA CYS A 41 19.99 -17.14 -6.56
C CYS A 41 21.14 -16.59 -5.69
N PRO A 42 22.41 -16.69 -6.12
CA PRO A 42 23.57 -16.22 -5.35
C PRO A 42 23.57 -14.70 -5.08
N ASP A 43 22.97 -13.92 -5.98
CA ASP A 43 22.90 -12.46 -5.90
C ASP A 43 21.64 -11.95 -5.17
N CYS A 44 20.79 -12.87 -4.70
CA CYS A 44 19.49 -12.57 -4.12
C CYS A 44 19.48 -12.96 -2.63
N THR A 45 18.72 -12.22 -1.83
CA THR A 45 18.43 -12.59 -0.43
C THR A 45 17.01 -13.12 -0.38
N SER A 46 16.86 -14.44 -0.17
CA SER A 46 15.55 -15.11 -0.10
C SER A 46 14.66 -14.88 -1.33
N GLY A 47 15.27 -14.69 -2.51
CA GLY A 47 14.57 -14.42 -3.76
C GLY A 47 14.17 -12.97 -4.01
N PHE A 48 14.69 -12.04 -3.21
CA PHE A 48 14.60 -10.60 -3.45
C PHE A 48 15.98 -9.99 -3.71
N LYS A 49 16.02 -8.89 -4.46
CA LYS A 49 17.24 -8.09 -4.68
C LYS A 49 16.90 -6.61 -4.63
N GLY A 50 17.61 -5.87 -3.77
CA GLY A 50 17.32 -4.46 -3.53
C GLY A 50 16.14 -4.26 -2.56
N ARG A 51 15.64 -3.03 -2.50
CA ARG A 51 14.52 -2.60 -1.64
C ARG A 51 13.70 -1.57 -2.40
N VAL A 52 12.39 -1.59 -2.21
CA VAL A 52 11.46 -0.57 -2.68
C VAL A 52 10.82 0.10 -1.47
N GLY A 53 10.71 1.43 -1.49
CA GLY A 53 10.02 2.16 -0.44
C GLY A 53 8.52 2.09 -0.63
N ILE A 54 7.76 1.95 0.45
CA ILE A 54 6.33 2.21 0.49
C ILE A 54 6.09 3.50 1.27
N TYR A 55 5.12 4.31 0.85
CA TYR A 55 4.93 5.66 1.34
C TYR A 55 3.48 5.92 1.70
N GLU A 56 3.29 6.69 2.76
CA GLU A 56 2.02 7.29 3.15
C GLU A 56 2.30 8.75 3.45
N ILE A 57 1.66 9.63 2.68
CA ILE A 57 1.99 11.06 2.68
C ILE A 57 0.75 11.85 3.10
N LEU A 58 0.76 12.33 4.34
CA LEU A 58 -0.24 13.27 4.83
C LEU A 58 0.17 14.69 4.45
N VAL A 59 -0.54 15.28 3.47
CA VAL A 59 -0.34 16.68 3.09
C VAL A 59 -1.06 17.57 4.09
N VAL A 60 -0.29 18.42 4.79
CA VAL A 60 -0.87 19.38 5.74
C VAL A 60 -1.48 20.55 4.98
N ASN A 61 -2.81 20.63 4.98
CA ASN A 61 -3.58 21.72 4.41
C ASN A 61 -4.38 22.47 5.49
N PRO A 62 -5.10 23.56 5.17
CA PRO A 62 -5.85 24.32 6.17
C PRO A 62 -6.87 23.51 6.99
N SER A 63 -7.46 22.45 6.41
CA SER A 63 -8.39 21.56 7.10
C SER A 63 -7.67 20.70 8.14
N VAL A 64 -6.52 20.13 7.79
CA VAL A 64 -5.67 19.38 8.73
C VAL A 64 -5.16 20.29 9.84
N GLU A 65 -4.70 21.49 9.50
CA GLU A 65 -4.25 22.46 10.50
C GLU A 65 -5.35 22.88 11.48
N ALA A 66 -6.59 23.05 10.99
CA ALA A 66 -7.72 23.42 11.84
C ALA A 66 -8.00 22.32 12.88
N VAL A 67 -7.91 21.07 12.48
CA VAL A 67 -8.06 19.92 13.39
C VAL A 67 -6.91 19.84 14.37
N ILE A 68 -5.66 20.00 13.94
CA ILE A 68 -4.51 20.05 14.86
C ILE A 68 -4.69 21.17 15.91
N ARG A 69 -5.15 22.36 15.49
CA ARG A 69 -5.39 23.49 16.39
C ARG A 69 -6.57 23.30 17.35
N SER A 70 -7.52 22.41 17.06
CA SER A 70 -8.68 22.17 17.92
C SER A 70 -8.28 21.55 19.28
N GLY A 71 -7.10 20.91 19.34
CA GLY A 71 -6.61 20.21 20.53
C GLY A 71 -7.34 18.91 20.84
N GLN A 72 -8.34 18.52 20.04
CA GLN A 72 -9.08 17.26 20.16
C GLN A 72 -8.99 16.56 18.81
N VAL A 73 -7.95 15.73 18.67
CA VAL A 73 -7.68 15.01 17.43
C VAL A 73 -7.58 13.53 17.76
N SER A 74 -8.51 12.73 17.24
CA SER A 74 -8.36 11.28 17.24
C SER A 74 -7.66 10.82 15.97
N ASP A 75 -7.02 9.65 16.04
CA ASP A 75 -6.44 8.99 14.86
C ASP A 75 -7.51 8.73 13.78
N GLN A 76 -8.74 8.40 14.21
CA GLN A 76 -9.88 8.17 13.31
C GLN A 76 -10.28 9.44 12.55
N ASP A 77 -10.33 10.59 13.23
CA ASP A 77 -10.66 11.86 12.58
C ASP A 77 -9.60 12.24 11.54
N MET A 78 -8.32 12.05 11.89
CA MET A 78 -7.21 12.32 10.97
C MET A 78 -7.21 11.41 9.77
N ARG A 79 -7.42 10.10 9.96
CA ARG A 79 -7.54 9.13 8.85
C ARG A 79 -8.67 9.49 7.91
N LYS A 80 -9.82 9.90 8.44
CA LYS A 80 -10.96 10.33 7.63
C LYS A 80 -10.61 11.54 6.78
N ILE A 81 -10.03 12.58 7.39
CA ILE A 81 -9.62 13.80 6.67
C ILE A 81 -8.56 13.48 5.62
N ALA A 82 -7.61 12.61 5.94
CA ALA A 82 -6.57 12.20 5.02
C ALA A 82 -7.14 11.42 3.82
N SER A 83 -8.05 10.49 4.07
CA SER A 83 -8.76 9.74 3.02
C SER A 83 -9.58 10.66 2.12
N GLU A 84 -10.33 11.60 2.68
CA GLU A 84 -11.07 12.62 1.92
C GLU A 84 -10.15 13.49 1.05
N GLN A 85 -8.88 13.64 1.43
CA GLN A 85 -7.88 14.39 0.68
C GLN A 85 -7.11 13.56 -0.34
N GLY A 86 -7.44 12.27 -0.49
CA GLY A 86 -6.79 11.42 -1.48
C GLY A 86 -5.53 10.72 -0.96
N MET A 87 -5.28 10.71 0.35
CA MET A 87 -4.11 10.03 0.89
C MET A 87 -4.21 8.53 0.66
N VAL A 88 -3.16 7.98 0.06
CA VAL A 88 -2.95 6.53 -0.09
C VAL A 88 -2.19 6.03 1.13
N THR A 89 -2.68 4.95 1.74
CA THR A 89 -2.03 4.33 2.89
C THR A 89 -0.79 3.53 2.50
N MET A 90 0.11 3.27 3.45
CA MET A 90 1.31 2.44 3.19
C MET A 90 0.94 1.05 2.65
N LEU A 91 -0.15 0.47 3.17
CA LEU A 91 -0.64 -0.83 2.73
C LEU A 91 -1.14 -0.77 1.29
N GLN A 92 -1.91 0.26 0.93
CA GLN A 92 -2.40 0.46 -0.43
C GLN A 92 -1.25 0.67 -1.43
N ASP A 93 -0.30 1.56 -1.12
CA ASP A 93 0.88 1.80 -1.97
C ASP A 93 1.76 0.55 -2.12
N GLY A 94 1.93 -0.23 -1.05
CA GLY A 94 2.60 -1.52 -1.13
C GLY A 94 1.90 -2.50 -2.08
N ILE A 95 0.57 -2.59 -2.00
CA ILE A 95 -0.22 -3.44 -2.90
C ILE A 95 -0.14 -2.96 -4.35
N LEU A 96 -0.17 -1.65 -4.62
CA LEU A 96 0.05 -1.10 -5.97
C LEU A 96 1.41 -1.53 -6.53
N LYS A 97 2.48 -1.43 -5.74
CA LYS A 97 3.82 -1.88 -6.15
C LYS A 97 3.92 -3.40 -6.31
N ALA A 98 3.14 -4.16 -5.54
CA ALA A 98 3.02 -5.60 -5.73
C ALA A 98 2.27 -5.95 -7.03
N MET A 99 1.27 -5.15 -7.41
CA MET A 99 0.58 -5.26 -8.71
C MET A 99 1.52 -4.95 -9.88
N GLU A 100 2.49 -4.06 -9.70
CA GLU A 100 3.53 -3.79 -10.71
C GLU A 100 4.63 -4.85 -10.75
N GLY A 101 4.62 -5.81 -9.82
CA GLY A 101 5.62 -6.87 -9.71
C GLY A 101 6.97 -6.41 -9.16
N LEU A 102 7.00 -5.28 -8.46
CA LEU A 102 8.20 -4.75 -7.79
C LEU A 102 8.48 -5.42 -6.44
N THR A 103 7.43 -5.92 -5.78
CA THR A 103 7.49 -6.68 -4.53
C THR A 103 6.42 -7.77 -4.53
N SER A 104 6.37 -8.61 -3.49
CA SER A 104 5.30 -9.59 -3.30
C SER A 104 4.23 -9.10 -2.34
N VAL A 105 3.01 -9.62 -2.49
CA VAL A 105 1.91 -9.34 -1.56
C VAL A 105 2.27 -9.78 -0.13
N ASP A 106 2.92 -10.93 0.03
CA ASP A 106 3.38 -11.43 1.33
C ASP A 106 4.34 -10.45 2.02
N GLU A 107 5.24 -9.85 1.25
CA GLU A 107 6.22 -8.91 1.79
C GLU A 107 5.54 -7.61 2.23
N VAL A 108 4.55 -7.14 1.48
CA VAL A 108 3.73 -5.98 1.84
C VAL A 108 2.93 -6.24 3.11
N LEU A 109 2.24 -7.38 3.19
CA LEU A 109 1.46 -7.75 4.37
C LEU A 109 2.37 -7.90 5.61
N ARG A 110 3.58 -8.44 5.43
CA ARG A 110 4.56 -8.58 6.52
C ARG A 110 4.98 -7.24 7.12
N VAL A 111 5.03 -6.15 6.33
CA VAL A 111 5.55 -4.85 6.79
C VAL A 111 4.48 -3.80 7.06
N ALA A 112 3.30 -3.92 6.44
CA ALA A 112 2.28 -2.87 6.46
C ALA A 112 0.91 -3.30 7.01
N ALA A 113 0.66 -4.60 7.24
CA ALA A 113 -0.58 -5.04 7.88
C ALA A 113 -0.45 -4.86 9.41
N ILE A 114 -0.85 -3.69 9.91
CA ILE A 114 -0.99 -3.37 11.34
C ILE A 114 -2.43 -2.93 11.61
#